data_AF-A0A0W0FK20-F1
#
_entry.id   AF-A0A0W0FK20-F1
#
_cell.length_a   1.000
_cell.length_b   1.000
_cell.length_c   1.000
_cell.angle_alpha   90.00
_cell.angle_beta   90.00
_cell.angle_gamma   90.00
#
_symmetry.space_group_name_H-M   'P 1'
#
loop_
_entity.id
_entity.type
_entity.pdbx_description
1 polymer ?
#
loop_
_entity_poly.entity_id
_entity_poly.type
_entity_poly.pdbx_seq_one_letter_code
_entity_poly.pdbx_strand_id
1 'polypeptide(L)'
;MDSTRKFQQSFPALLSSSPQLAAFHNSRNLQYSAGEADQPSDSCQKCGAFFHLHYDIEQCGTRLVRTKKRRTSPRRTVQRTCGNCGWIDRKTVTDGSASLFQRRKLASERRPVDLSISSDKKARDSQIVIPPVLSRNQVSVTPPPIHSPTPEIPGVTKQSRNRPKKKTGLQEMLARNRERQEREKKAGQESLSAFLSGL
;
A
#
# COMPACT_ATOMS: atom_id res chain seq x y z
N MET A 1 -1.88 34.83 23.13
CA MET A 1 -2.22 33.41 22.91
C MET A 1 -3.73 33.35 22.75
N ASP A 2 -4.23 33.38 21.52
CA ASP A 2 -5.67 33.42 21.27
C ASP A 2 -6.26 32.02 21.48
N SER A 3 -6.89 31.81 22.64
CA SER A 3 -7.58 30.56 22.99
C SER A 3 -8.62 30.15 21.94
N THR A 4 -9.25 31.14 21.30
CA THR A 4 -10.19 30.98 20.19
C THR A 4 -9.56 30.33 18.96
N ARG A 5 -8.29 30.62 18.64
CA ARG A 5 -7.63 30.03 17.47
C ARG A 5 -7.40 28.53 17.63
N LYS A 6 -6.97 28.10 18.83
CA LYS A 6 -6.80 26.67 19.14
C LYS A 6 -8.13 25.91 19.06
N PHE A 7 -9.19 26.52 19.59
CA PHE A 7 -10.54 25.96 19.48
C PHE A 7 -10.97 25.79 18.02
N GLN A 8 -10.81 26.82 17.20
CA GLN A 8 -11.13 26.78 15.76
C GLN A 8 -10.30 25.75 14.98
N GLN A 9 -9.06 25.50 15.39
CA GLN A 9 -8.20 24.46 14.81
C GLN A 9 -8.65 23.04 15.20
N SER A 10 -9.16 22.85 16.43
CA SER A 10 -9.67 21.55 16.89
C SER A 10 -11.08 21.23 16.39
N PHE A 11 -11.87 22.25 16.05
CA PHE A 11 -13.29 22.11 15.67
C PHE A 11 -13.54 21.10 14.54
N PRO A 12 -12.73 21.05 13.46
CA PRO A 12 -12.95 20.10 12.37
C PRO A 12 -12.81 18.63 12.79
N ALA A 13 -12.04 18.33 13.86
CA ALA A 13 -11.90 16.97 14.39
C ALA A 13 -13.17 16.50 15.13
N LEU A 14 -13.96 17.43 15.67
CA LEU A 14 -15.24 17.15 16.32
C LEU A 14 -16.37 16.90 15.30
N LEU A 15 -16.20 17.38 14.07
CA LEU A 15 -17.17 17.24 12.98
C LEU A 15 -17.00 15.97 12.15
N SER A 16 -16.61 14.86 12.78
CA SER A 16 -16.44 13.56 12.11
C SER A 16 -17.73 13.07 11.43
N SER A 17 -18.90 13.45 11.94
CA SER A 17 -20.22 13.17 11.35
C SER A 17 -20.55 14.02 10.12
N SER A 18 -19.84 15.13 9.89
CA SER A 18 -20.07 16.04 8.77
C SER A 18 -18.75 16.42 8.10
N PRO A 19 -18.17 15.51 7.27
CA PRO A 19 -16.85 15.72 6.66
C PRO A 19 -16.81 16.95 5.75
N GLN A 20 -17.94 17.32 5.12
CA GLN A 20 -18.04 18.50 4.28
C GLN A 20 -17.91 19.80 5.11
N LEU A 21 -18.56 19.86 6.28
CA LEU A 21 -18.46 21.01 7.16
C LEU A 21 -17.04 21.11 7.76
N ALA A 22 -16.46 19.98 8.16
CA ALA A 22 -15.06 19.91 8.60
C ALA A 22 -14.10 20.46 7.54
N ALA A 23 -14.30 20.07 6.27
CA ALA A 23 -13.50 20.54 5.14
C ALA A 23 -13.64 22.06 4.91
N PHE A 24 -14.84 22.61 5.08
CA PHE A 24 -15.09 24.05 4.99
C PHE A 24 -14.34 24.83 6.08
N HIS A 25 -14.43 24.39 7.34
CA HIS A 25 -13.71 25.02 8.45
C HIS A 25 -12.19 24.96 8.26
N ASN A 26 -11.66 23.83 7.81
CA ASN A 26 -10.25 23.70 7.47
C ASN A 26 -9.83 24.65 6.35
N SER A 27 -10.63 24.74 5.28
CA SER A 27 -10.32 25.64 4.15
C SER A 27 -10.24 27.09 4.60
N ARG A 28 -11.15 27.50 5.50
CA ARG A 28 -11.13 28.83 6.12
C ARG A 28 -9.91 29.03 7.01
N ASN A 29 -9.56 28.05 7.84
CA ASN A 29 -8.36 28.11 8.69
C ASN A 29 -7.06 28.18 7.88
N LEU A 30 -6.99 27.49 6.75
CA LEU A 30 -5.82 27.51 5.85
C LEU A 30 -5.56 28.91 5.28
N GLN A 31 -6.60 29.70 5.00
CA GLN A 31 -6.46 31.08 4.54
C GLN A 31 -5.79 31.97 5.60
N TYR A 32 -6.10 31.75 6.88
CA TYR A 32 -5.51 32.51 7.98
C TYR A 32 -4.08 32.03 8.33
N SER A 33 -3.76 30.77 8.05
CA SER A 33 -2.45 30.17 8.39
C SER A 33 -1.44 30.18 7.24
N ALA A 34 -1.66 30.96 6.18
CA ALA A 34 -0.80 30.99 4.98
C ALA A 34 0.68 31.33 5.23
N GLY A 35 1.06 31.77 6.45
CA GLY A 35 2.44 32.06 6.84
C GLY A 35 3.19 30.94 7.57
N GLU A 36 2.52 29.86 8.00
CA GLU A 36 3.11 28.84 8.87
C GLU A 36 3.49 27.60 8.04
N ALA A 37 4.59 27.72 7.27
CA ALA A 37 4.89 26.85 6.14
C ALA A 37 5.32 25.40 6.48
N ASP A 38 5.60 25.08 7.75
CA ASP A 38 6.31 23.82 8.09
C ASP A 38 5.46 22.75 8.78
N GLN A 39 4.21 23.04 9.13
CA GLN A 39 3.39 22.03 9.81
C GLN A 39 2.79 21.04 8.80
N PRO A 40 2.99 19.72 8.96
CA PRO A 40 2.37 18.74 8.09
C PRO A 40 0.85 18.79 8.27
N SER A 41 0.16 19.38 7.30
CA SER A 41 -1.30 19.35 7.24
C SER A 41 -1.80 17.96 6.86
N ASP A 42 -2.64 17.37 7.69
CA ASP A 42 -3.40 16.15 7.38
C ASP A 42 -4.70 16.43 6.61
N SER A 43 -4.85 17.68 6.16
CA SER A 43 -5.90 18.16 5.28
C SER A 43 -5.37 18.53 3.90
N CYS A 44 -6.25 18.42 2.90
CA CYS A 44 -6.01 18.85 1.54
C CYS A 44 -5.87 20.37 1.48
N GLN A 45 -4.79 20.87 0.86
CA GLN A 45 -4.58 22.31 0.71
C GLN A 45 -5.58 23.00 -0.23
N LYS A 46 -6.22 22.23 -1.12
CA LYS A 46 -7.16 22.78 -2.10
C LYS A 46 -8.59 22.90 -1.56
N CYS A 47 -9.08 21.87 -0.86
CA CYS A 47 -10.48 21.80 -0.42
C CYS A 47 -10.66 21.58 1.09
N GLY A 48 -9.57 21.54 1.87
CA GLY A 48 -9.60 21.37 3.33
C GLY A 48 -10.02 20.00 3.85
N ALA A 49 -10.41 19.06 2.97
CA ALA A 49 -10.83 17.71 3.38
C ALA A 49 -9.67 16.93 4.02
N PHE A 50 -9.93 16.21 5.10
CA PHE A 50 -8.94 15.37 5.76
C PHE A 50 -8.63 14.11 4.95
N PHE A 51 -7.36 13.75 4.84
CA PHE A 51 -6.95 12.54 4.11
C PHE A 51 -7.39 11.23 4.80
N HIS A 52 -7.70 11.26 6.10
CA HIS A 52 -7.99 10.07 6.92
C HIS A 52 -9.48 9.78 7.15
N LEU A 53 -10.39 10.72 6.85
CA LEU A 53 -11.82 10.57 7.17
C LEU A 53 -12.63 9.86 6.08
N HIS A 54 -12.07 9.67 4.89
CA HIS A 54 -12.74 8.89 3.84
C HIS A 54 -12.38 7.41 4.01
N TYR A 55 -13.27 6.69 4.71
CA TYR A 55 -13.18 5.24 4.89
C TYR A 55 -13.43 4.46 3.59
N ASP A 56 -14.15 5.09 2.66
CA ASP A 56 -14.52 4.50 1.39
C ASP A 56 -13.59 4.96 0.26
N ILE A 57 -13.02 3.94 -0.38
CA ILE A 57 -12.66 3.88 -1.80
C ILE A 57 -11.26 4.37 -2.16
N GLU A 58 -10.53 3.40 -2.74
CA GLU A 58 -9.42 3.34 -3.71
C GLU A 58 -8.72 4.63 -4.20
N GLN A 59 -9.38 5.78 -4.14
CA GLN A 59 -8.90 7.07 -4.63
C GLN A 59 -8.19 7.89 -3.54
N CYS A 60 -8.56 7.71 -2.26
CA CYS A 60 -7.81 8.32 -1.16
C CYS A 60 -6.67 7.39 -0.75
N GLY A 61 -5.43 7.81 -1.01
CA GLY A 61 -4.26 6.97 -0.78
C GLY A 61 -3.06 7.77 -0.34
N THR A 62 -2.49 7.39 0.80
CA THR A 62 -1.12 7.77 1.19
C THR A 62 -0.18 6.67 0.74
N ARG A 63 0.72 6.98 -0.18
CA ARG A 63 1.70 6.02 -0.71
C ARG A 63 3.10 6.59 -0.72
N LEU A 64 4.08 5.74 -0.44
CA LEU A 64 5.49 6.09 -0.54
C LEU A 64 5.98 5.85 -1.96
N VAL A 65 6.28 6.92 -2.69
CA VAL A 65 6.79 6.84 -4.06
C VAL A 65 8.30 7.03 -4.05
N ARG A 66 9.02 6.14 -4.74
CA ARG A 66 10.45 6.31 -4.99
C ARG A 66 10.63 7.02 -6.32
N THR A 67 11.22 8.21 -6.30
CA THR A 67 11.54 8.94 -7.53
C THR A 67 12.90 8.49 -8.04
N LYS A 68 12.94 7.88 -9.23
CA LYS A 68 14.19 7.38 -9.83
C LYS A 68 14.86 8.52 -10.60
N LYS A 69 15.64 9.36 -9.91
CA LYS A 69 16.47 10.37 -10.58
C LYS A 69 17.78 9.70 -11.04
N ARG A 70 18.15 9.85 -12.32
CA ARG A 70 19.24 9.11 -12.98
C ARG A 70 20.65 9.32 -12.40
N ARG A 71 20.87 10.30 -11.51
CA ARG A 71 22.25 10.66 -11.06
C ARG A 71 22.40 10.98 -9.57
N THR A 72 21.31 11.01 -8.80
CA THR A 72 21.32 11.36 -7.37
C THR A 72 20.59 10.29 -6.57
N SER A 73 20.95 10.12 -5.30
CA SER A 73 20.33 9.18 -4.37
C SER A 73 18.79 9.18 -4.51
N PRO A 74 18.15 7.99 -4.55
CA PRO A 74 16.71 7.89 -4.77
C PRO A 74 15.96 8.59 -3.62
N ARG A 75 15.26 9.68 -3.92
CA ARG A 75 14.44 10.38 -2.93
C ARG A 75 13.09 9.70 -2.80
N ARG A 76 12.70 9.46 -1.55
CA ARG A 76 11.37 8.96 -1.17
C ARG A 76 10.45 10.16 -0.98
N THR A 77 9.28 10.11 -1.60
CA THR A 77 8.24 11.13 -1.44
C THR A 77 6.98 10.46 -0.92
N VAL A 78 6.38 11.00 0.13
CA VAL A 78 5.02 10.63 0.52
C VAL A 78 4.07 11.36 -0.42
N GLN A 79 3.31 10.59 -1.19
CA GLN A 79 2.25 11.10 -2.04
C GLN A 79 0.92 10.86 -1.34
N ARG A 80 0.14 11.91 -1.12
CA ARG A 80 -1.25 11.83 -0.62
C ARG A 80 -2.19 12.27 -1.73
N THR A 81 -3.26 11.52 -1.99
CA THR A 81 -4.28 11.90 -2.98
C THR A 81 -5.57 12.19 -2.24
N CYS A 82 -6.17 13.36 -2.48
CA CYS A 82 -7.42 13.76 -1.84
C CYS A 82 -8.59 13.02 -2.49
N GLY A 83 -9.33 12.23 -1.71
CA GLY A 83 -10.53 11.54 -2.19
C GLY A 83 -11.68 12.48 -2.59
N ASN A 84 -11.70 13.73 -2.10
CA ASN A 84 -12.77 14.67 -2.40
C ASN A 84 -12.56 15.44 -3.74
N CYS A 85 -11.34 15.95 -3.99
CA CYS A 85 -11.07 16.79 -5.16
C CYS A 85 -9.98 16.27 -6.11
N GLY A 86 -9.40 15.10 -5.82
CA GLY A 86 -8.32 14.49 -6.61
C GLY A 86 -6.96 15.20 -6.51
N TRP A 87 -6.83 16.25 -5.70
CA TRP A 87 -5.55 16.94 -5.53
C TRP A 87 -4.48 16.02 -4.94
N ILE A 88 -3.26 16.13 -5.47
CA ILE A 88 -2.14 15.28 -5.10
C ILE A 88 -1.11 16.11 -4.33
N ASP A 89 -0.94 15.81 -3.04
CA ASP A 89 0.16 16.30 -2.23
C ASP A 89 1.40 15.42 -2.41
N ARG A 90 2.57 16.03 -2.48
CA ARG A 90 3.85 15.31 -2.53
C ARG A 90 4.84 15.98 -1.59
N LYS A 91 5.12 15.31 -0.47
CA LYS A 91 6.13 15.77 0.49
C LYS A 91 7.36 14.89 0.39
N THR A 92 8.53 15.51 0.25
CA THR A 92 9.80 14.78 0.31
C THR A 92 10.01 14.30 1.73
N VAL A 93 10.28 13.00 1.89
CA VAL A 93 10.71 12.47 3.19
C VAL A 93 12.15 12.92 3.36
N THR A 94 12.39 13.84 4.28
CA THR A 94 13.74 14.15 4.74
C THR A 94 14.27 12.90 5.44
N ASP A 95 15.49 12.48 5.11
CA ASP A 95 16.08 11.31 5.73
C ASP A 95 16.26 11.51 7.25
N GLY A 96 16.20 12.75 7.75
CA GLY A 96 16.18 13.07 9.17
C GLY A 96 17.32 12.37 9.91
N SER A 97 16.99 11.76 11.05
CA SER A 97 17.90 10.92 11.84
C SER A 97 18.03 9.50 11.29
N ALA A 98 17.37 9.12 10.19
CA ALA A 98 17.48 7.78 9.62
C ALA A 98 18.92 7.44 9.19
N SER A 99 19.76 8.46 8.94
CA SER A 99 21.19 8.31 8.70
C SER A 99 21.97 7.87 9.95
N LEU A 100 21.49 8.20 11.16
CA LEU A 100 22.11 7.79 12.42
C LEU A 100 21.91 6.30 12.70
N PHE A 101 20.86 5.71 12.15
CA PHE A 101 20.62 4.28 12.26
C PHE A 101 21.46 3.56 11.21
N GLN A 102 22.56 2.96 11.65
CA GLN A 102 23.35 2.06 10.81
C GLN A 102 22.43 0.98 10.28
N ARG A 103 22.21 0.98 8.96
CA ARG A 103 21.53 -0.15 8.32
C ARG A 103 22.39 -1.36 8.61
N ARG A 104 21.87 -2.30 9.43
CA ARG A 104 22.45 -3.63 9.52
C ARG A 104 22.56 -4.10 8.08
N LYS A 105 23.80 -4.21 7.59
CA LYS A 105 24.08 -4.87 6.32
C LYS A 105 23.63 -6.30 6.57
N LEU A 106 22.37 -6.60 6.23
CA LEU A 106 21.93 -7.98 6.10
C LEU A 106 22.95 -8.58 5.17
N ALA A 107 23.78 -9.47 5.71
CA ALA A 107 24.86 -10.10 4.99
C ALA A 107 24.24 -10.80 3.80
N SER A 108 24.23 -10.11 2.65
CA SER A 108 23.97 -10.69 1.34
C SER A 108 25.22 -11.43 0.86
N GLU A 109 26.07 -11.88 1.79
CA GLU A 109 26.93 -13.03 1.60
C GLU A 109 26.06 -14.27 1.85
N ARG A 110 25.22 -14.60 0.87
CA ARG A 110 25.07 -16.01 0.55
C ARG A 110 26.42 -16.41 -0.05
N ARG A 111 27.40 -16.67 0.81
CA ARG A 111 28.46 -17.59 0.41
C ARG A 111 27.74 -18.90 0.08
N PRO A 112 28.01 -19.52 -1.08
CA PRO A 112 27.60 -20.89 -1.30
C PRO A 112 28.18 -21.70 -0.13
N VAL A 113 27.31 -22.23 0.72
CA VAL A 113 27.70 -23.21 1.71
C VAL A 113 28.01 -24.46 0.92
N ASP A 114 29.28 -24.72 0.67
CA ASP A 114 29.72 -26.07 0.33
C ASP A 114 29.38 -26.95 1.54
N LEU A 115 28.42 -27.84 1.34
CA LEU A 115 28.00 -28.85 2.30
C LEU A 115 29.09 -29.92 2.41
N SER A 116 30.21 -29.62 3.08
CA SER A 116 31.05 -30.66 3.67
C SER A 116 30.42 -31.05 5.01
N ILE A 117 29.55 -32.06 4.94
CA ILE A 117 28.98 -32.78 6.07
C ILE A 117 30.14 -33.34 6.89
N SER A 118 30.39 -32.77 8.07
CA SER A 118 31.10 -33.46 9.13
C SER A 118 30.19 -33.48 10.35
N SER A 119 29.61 -34.66 10.55
CA SER A 119 28.87 -35.03 11.75
C SER A 119 29.77 -34.84 12.97
N ASP A 120 29.40 -33.94 13.88
CA ASP A 120 29.68 -34.21 15.28
C ASP A 120 28.59 -33.68 16.21
N LYS A 121 28.19 -34.59 17.09
CA LYS A 121 27.08 -34.50 18.01
C LYS A 121 27.45 -33.57 19.16
N LYS A 122 26.62 -32.56 19.45
CA LYS A 122 26.35 -32.20 20.84
C LYS A 122 25.02 -31.46 20.99
N ALA A 123 24.03 -32.21 21.44
CA ALA A 123 22.78 -31.69 21.94
C ALA A 123 23.04 -30.79 23.16
N ARG A 124 22.63 -29.52 23.07
CA ARG A 124 22.23 -28.75 24.24
C ARG A 124 20.85 -28.19 23.98
N ASP A 125 19.93 -28.80 24.69
CA ASP A 125 18.55 -28.41 24.89
C ASP A 125 18.50 -26.96 25.40
N SER A 126 17.75 -26.12 24.71
CA SER A 126 17.43 -24.76 25.15
C SER A 126 15.99 -24.51 24.77
N GLN A 127 15.13 -24.76 25.74
CA GLN A 127 13.69 -24.55 25.67
C GLN A 127 13.41 -23.06 25.44
N ILE A 128 12.98 -22.72 24.23
CA ILE A 128 12.41 -21.43 23.90
C ILE A 128 10.90 -21.54 24.16
N VAL A 129 10.45 -20.90 25.23
CA VAL A 129 9.03 -20.73 25.55
C VAL A 129 8.42 -19.77 24.52
N ILE A 130 7.59 -20.30 23.63
CA ILE A 130 6.82 -19.54 22.64
C ILE A 130 5.51 -19.09 23.31
N PRO A 131 5.17 -17.79 23.33
CA PRO A 131 3.89 -17.33 23.86
C PRO A 131 2.74 -17.73 22.92
N PRO A 132 1.55 -18.05 23.46
CA PRO A 132 0.41 -18.50 22.66
C PRO A 132 -0.11 -17.36 21.78
N VAL A 133 -0.15 -17.62 20.46
CA VAL A 133 -0.76 -16.75 19.47
C VAL A 133 -2.28 -16.84 19.63
N LEU A 134 -2.90 -15.72 20.05
CA LEU A 134 -4.36 -15.61 20.12
C LEU A 134 -4.95 -15.68 18.72
N SER A 135 -5.72 -16.75 18.49
CA SER A 135 -6.47 -17.03 17.28
C SER A 135 -7.53 -15.95 17.07
N ARG A 136 -7.36 -15.15 16.02
CA ARG A 136 -8.28 -14.07 15.64
C ARG A 136 -9.40 -14.65 14.78
N ASN A 137 -10.58 -14.79 15.39
CA ASN A 137 -11.80 -15.19 14.70
C ASN A 137 -12.08 -14.24 13.53
N GLN A 138 -12.09 -14.78 12.31
CA GLN A 138 -12.52 -14.08 11.11
C GLN A 138 -14.04 -14.17 11.02
N VAL A 139 -14.72 -13.04 11.22
CA VAL A 139 -16.13 -12.91 10.88
C VAL A 139 -16.22 -12.70 9.37
N SER A 140 -16.78 -13.68 8.69
CA SER A 140 -17.05 -13.62 7.25
C SER A 140 -18.25 -12.70 7.03
N VAL A 141 -18.00 -11.49 6.55
CA VAL A 141 -19.07 -10.58 6.11
C VAL A 141 -19.23 -10.74 4.60
N THR A 142 -20.25 -11.51 4.22
CA THR A 142 -20.76 -11.59 2.84
C THR A 142 -21.39 -10.25 2.44
N PRO A 143 -20.93 -9.59 1.36
CA PRO A 143 -21.59 -8.41 0.84
C PRO A 143 -22.86 -8.78 0.04
N PRO A 144 -23.92 -7.96 0.09
CA PRO A 144 -25.12 -8.17 -0.73
C PRO A 144 -24.87 -7.82 -2.21
N PRO A 145 -25.62 -8.44 -3.14
CA PRO A 145 -25.50 -8.19 -4.57
C PRO A 145 -26.10 -6.82 -4.94
N ILE A 146 -25.29 -5.95 -5.53
CA ILE A 146 -25.72 -4.67 -6.10
C ILE A 146 -26.06 -4.89 -7.57
N HIS A 147 -27.35 -4.83 -7.91
CA HIS A 147 -27.82 -4.74 -9.27
C HIS A 147 -27.59 -3.32 -9.80
N SER A 148 -26.89 -3.20 -10.93
CA SER A 148 -26.75 -1.94 -11.68
C SER A 148 -27.50 -2.06 -13.01
N PRO A 149 -28.33 -1.08 -13.41
CA PRO A 149 -28.96 -1.06 -14.71
C PRO A 149 -27.98 -0.57 -15.79
N THR A 150 -27.96 -1.32 -16.89
CA THR A 150 -27.22 -1.04 -18.13
C THR A 150 -27.93 0.06 -18.93
N PRO A 151 -27.25 1.14 -19.36
CA PRO A 151 -27.71 1.95 -20.47
C PRO A 151 -27.05 1.49 -21.77
N GLU A 152 -27.90 1.17 -22.75
CA GLU A 152 -27.53 0.92 -24.15
C GLU A 152 -27.24 2.24 -24.90
N ILE A 153 -27.22 2.15 -26.24
CA ILE A 153 -27.15 3.21 -27.28
C ILE A 153 -25.70 3.55 -27.77
N PRO A 154 -25.49 3.96 -29.04
CA PRO A 154 -25.21 3.07 -30.17
C PRO A 154 -23.94 3.51 -30.96
N GLY A 155 -23.56 2.71 -31.94
CA GLY A 155 -22.28 2.79 -32.63
C GLY A 155 -21.94 4.08 -33.39
N VAL A 156 -20.63 4.34 -33.46
CA VAL A 156 -19.98 5.07 -34.55
C VAL A 156 -18.72 4.30 -34.94
N THR A 157 -18.75 3.73 -36.14
CA THR A 157 -17.67 3.00 -36.79
C THR A 157 -16.66 3.97 -37.42
N LYS A 158 -15.43 4.05 -36.89
CA LYS A 158 -14.28 4.61 -37.62
C LYS A 158 -12.98 3.83 -37.36
N GLN A 159 -12.71 2.95 -38.31
CA GLN A 159 -11.42 2.45 -38.82
C GLN A 159 -10.18 2.48 -37.90
N SER A 160 -9.78 1.29 -37.48
CA SER A 160 -8.58 1.01 -36.68
C SER A 160 -7.31 1.03 -37.52
N ARG A 161 -6.38 1.94 -37.21
CA ARG A 161 -4.95 1.78 -37.57
C ARG A 161 -4.32 0.77 -36.60
N ASN A 162 -3.70 -0.27 -37.17
CA ASN A 162 -2.99 -1.34 -36.48
C ASN A 162 -1.83 -0.80 -35.63
N ARG A 163 -2.11 -0.45 -34.36
CA ARG A 163 -1.09 -0.35 -33.32
C ARG A 163 -1.08 -1.66 -32.53
N PRO A 164 0.09 -2.28 -32.27
CA PRO A 164 0.17 -3.48 -31.45
C PRO A 164 -0.39 -3.16 -30.06
N LYS A 165 -1.56 -3.74 -29.75
CA LYS A 165 -2.23 -3.60 -28.46
C LYS A 165 -1.29 -4.20 -27.42
N LYS A 166 -0.63 -3.34 -26.64
CA LYS A 166 0.13 -3.75 -25.46
C LYS A 166 -0.84 -4.51 -24.57
N LYS A 167 -0.70 -5.84 -24.49
CA LYS A 167 -1.48 -6.67 -23.57
C LYS A 167 -1.33 -6.03 -22.19
N THR A 168 -2.46 -5.77 -21.56
CA THR A 168 -2.52 -5.09 -20.27
C THR A 168 -1.69 -5.91 -19.28
N GLY A 169 -0.86 -5.27 -18.45
CA GLY A 169 0.04 -6.00 -17.54
C GLY A 169 -0.71 -6.99 -16.61
N LEU A 170 -2.00 -6.76 -16.40
CA LEU A 170 -2.89 -7.69 -15.70
C LEU A 170 -3.09 -9.02 -16.45
N GLN A 171 -3.26 -9.00 -17.77
CA GLN A 171 -3.43 -10.21 -18.57
C GLN A 171 -2.14 -11.05 -18.58
N GLU A 172 -0.97 -10.39 -18.60
CA GLU A 172 0.32 -11.06 -18.48
C GLU A 172 0.53 -11.67 -17.09
N MET A 173 0.10 -10.97 -16.04
CA MET A 173 0.15 -11.47 -14.66
C MET A 173 -0.74 -12.69 -14.46
N LEU A 174 -1.97 -12.66 -14.98
CA LEU A 174 -2.89 -13.79 -14.92
C LEU A 174 -2.37 -15.01 -15.69
N ALA A 175 -1.73 -14.80 -16.85
CA ALA A 175 -1.10 -15.87 -17.62
C ALA A 175 0.03 -16.56 -16.83
N ARG A 176 0.89 -15.77 -16.16
CA ARG A 176 1.96 -16.33 -15.30
C ARG A 176 1.41 -17.08 -14.09
N ASN A 177 0.30 -16.64 -13.50
CA ASN A 177 -0.33 -17.35 -12.38
C ASN A 177 -0.90 -18.70 -12.79
N ARG A 178 -1.53 -18.79 -13.98
CA ARG A 178 -2.01 -20.07 -14.52
C ARG A 178 -0.86 -21.04 -14.79
N GLU A 179 0.24 -20.55 -15.39
CA GLU A 179 1.44 -21.36 -15.63
C GLU A 179 2.03 -21.89 -14.31
N ARG A 180 2.09 -21.07 -13.26
CA ARG A 180 2.61 -21.51 -11.95
C ARG A 180 1.74 -22.61 -11.32
N GLN A 181 0.42 -22.47 -11.38
CA GLN A 181 -0.50 -23.49 -10.87
C GLN A 181 -0.37 -24.82 -11.63
N GLU A 182 -0.17 -24.78 -12.95
CA GLU A 182 0.01 -26.01 -13.74
C GLU A 182 1.32 -26.72 -13.39
N ARG A 183 2.41 -25.99 -13.14
CA ARG A 183 3.68 -26.57 -12.68
C ARG A 183 3.54 -27.22 -11.31
N GLU A 184 2.85 -26.57 -10.38
CA GLU A 184 2.61 -27.13 -9.04
C GLU A 184 1.74 -28.38 -9.08
N LYS A 185 0.71 -28.42 -9.95
CA LYS A 185 -0.11 -29.63 -10.15
C LYS A 185 0.70 -30.81 -10.70
N LYS A 186 1.57 -30.56 -11.69
CA LYS A 186 2.44 -31.60 -12.26
C LYS A 186 3.46 -32.12 -11.23
N ALA A 187 4.10 -31.21 -10.48
CA ALA A 187 5.05 -31.58 -9.44
C ALA A 187 4.39 -32.38 -8.29
N GLY A 188 3.15 -32.06 -7.93
CA GLY A 188 2.40 -32.78 -6.90
C GLY A 188 2.08 -34.24 -7.28
N GLN A 189 1.69 -34.49 -8.54
CA GLN A 189 1.38 -35.84 -9.03
C GLN A 189 2.61 -36.74 -9.19
N GLU A 190 3.76 -36.18 -9.58
CA GLU A 190 5.01 -36.96 -9.66
C GLU A 190 5.55 -37.34 -8.28
N SER A 191 5.34 -36.53 -7.23
CA SER A 191 5.86 -36.87 -5.89
C SER A 191 5.11 -38.03 -5.22
N LEU A 192 3.80 -38.17 -5.47
CA LEU A 192 3.00 -39.25 -4.87
C LEU A 192 3.24 -40.60 -5.57
N SER A 193 3.44 -40.59 -6.89
CA SER A 193 3.73 -41.81 -7.65
C SER A 193 5.15 -42.33 -7.38
N ALA A 194 6.13 -41.43 -7.19
CA ALA A 194 7.48 -41.81 -6.77
C ALA A 194 7.51 -42.47 -5.38
N PHE A 195 6.65 -42.04 -4.45
CA PHE A 195 6.61 -42.58 -3.09
C PHE A 195 6.04 -44.01 -3.03
N LEU A 196 5.08 -44.34 -3.91
CA LEU A 196 4.48 -45.68 -3.97
C LEU A 196 5.32 -46.69 -4.74
N SER A 197 6.25 -46.24 -5.58
CA SER A 197 7.10 -47.12 -6.40
C SER A 197 8.37 -47.62 -5.67
N GLY A 198 8.60 -47.15 -4.43
CA GLY A 198 9.80 -47.44 -3.64
C GLY A 198 9.60 -48.40 -2.45
N LEU A 199 8.45 -49.08 -2.38
CA LEU A 199 8.12 -50.16 -1.43
C LEU A 199 8.19 -51.50 -2.15
#